data_AF-A0A914XS11-F1
#
_entry.id   AF-A0A914XS11-F1
#
_cell.length_a   1.000
_cell.length_b   1.000
_cell.length_c   1.000
_cell.angle_alpha   90.00
_cell.angle_beta   90.00
_cell.angle_gamma   90.00
#
_symmetry.space_group_name_H-M   'P 1'
#
loop_
_entity.id
_entity.type
_entity.pdbx_description
1 polymer ?
#
loop_
_entity_poly.entity_id
_entity_poly.type
_entity_poly.pdbx_seq_one_letter_code
_entity_poly.pdbx_strand_id
1 'polypeptide(L)'
;MNDDNNDDDTVESEDGSVDIEDISLHQPVLSVVFTNFEQALKLVGAFGRYQWSYIAVLQVAIVLLAGNYAFMSFATYEPTVRCFLDNGTVLELNRTHQKERFCEAYNAGLCEQNLTWEAPLYTIIEEWSLICDLDHVPEMMNSVQMSGTFVAMAASGMLSDSFGRKRVFLCSLSAASSSPR
;
A
#
# COMPACT_ATOMS: atom_id res chain seq x y z
N MET A 1 22.89 20.10 56.26
CA MET A 1 22.22 18.95 55.62
C MET A 1 21.95 19.35 54.19
N ASN A 2 22.92 19.00 53.34
CA ASN A 2 22.96 18.86 51.87
C ASN A 2 22.55 20.08 51.03
N ASP A 3 23.48 20.77 50.34
CA ASP A 3 24.34 20.34 49.20
C ASP A 3 23.51 19.93 47.97
N ASP A 4 23.46 20.77 46.93
CA ASP A 4 24.39 20.69 45.78
C ASP A 4 23.90 21.52 44.56
N ASN A 5 24.76 22.45 44.13
CA ASN A 5 25.20 22.76 42.75
C ASN A 5 24.16 22.91 41.60
N ASN A 6 24.18 24.05 40.90
CA ASN A 6 25.13 24.26 39.80
C ASN A 6 25.02 25.69 39.24
N ASP A 7 26.10 26.45 39.43
CA ASP A 7 26.35 27.80 38.91
C ASP A 7 26.74 27.79 37.42
N ASP A 8 26.77 29.02 36.90
CA ASP A 8 27.54 29.58 35.79
C ASP A 8 26.92 29.63 34.37
N ASP A 9 26.18 30.74 34.17
CA ASP A 9 26.67 31.95 33.50
C ASP A 9 27.20 31.89 32.06
N THR A 10 26.34 32.43 31.18
CA THR A 10 26.53 33.58 30.25
C THR A 10 27.76 33.72 29.34
N VAL A 11 27.53 34.52 28.27
CA VAL A 11 28.50 35.21 27.38
C VAL A 11 28.91 34.39 26.16
N GLU A 12 29.00 34.87 24.93
CA GLU A 12 28.52 36.03 24.15
C GLU A 12 28.92 35.68 22.69
N SER A 13 28.21 36.28 21.74
CA SER A 13 28.37 36.21 20.29
C SER A 13 29.78 35.96 19.72
N GLU A 14 29.92 35.06 18.75
CA GLU A 14 30.80 35.27 17.59
C GLU A 14 30.12 34.78 16.31
N ASP A 15 29.80 35.76 15.46
CA ASP A 15 29.45 35.62 14.05
C ASP A 15 30.73 35.18 13.31
N GLY A 16 30.92 33.88 13.18
CA GLY A 16 32.07 33.27 12.52
C GLY A 16 31.66 32.62 11.21
N SER A 17 31.66 33.39 10.12
CA SER A 17 31.74 32.86 8.77
C SER A 17 33.05 32.08 8.64
N VAL A 18 33.00 30.75 8.76
CA VAL A 18 34.17 29.91 8.47
C VAL A 18 34.25 29.70 6.96
N ASP A 19 35.17 30.44 6.36
CA ASP A 19 35.50 30.39 4.95
C ASP A 19 35.94 29.00 4.50
N ILE A 20 35.47 28.64 3.30
CA ILE A 20 35.73 27.39 2.59
C ILE A 20 37.16 27.44 2.04
N GLU A 21 38.21 27.29 2.86
CA GLU A 21 39.56 27.11 2.29
C GLU A 21 40.55 26.22 3.08
N ASP A 22 40.19 25.64 4.22
CA ASP A 22 41.09 24.71 4.92
C ASP A 22 40.43 23.35 5.23
N ILE A 23 40.30 22.53 4.20
CA ILE A 23 40.11 21.08 4.35
C ILE A 23 41.44 20.42 4.02
N SER A 24 42.39 20.50 4.97
CA SER A 24 43.59 19.68 4.94
C SER A 24 43.34 18.35 5.68
N LEU A 25 43.70 17.30 4.94
CA LEU A 25 43.39 15.90 5.12
C LEU A 25 44.23 15.25 6.24
N HIS A 26 43.73 15.15 7.49
CA HIS A 26 44.19 14.13 8.45
C HIS A 26 43.30 13.97 9.72
N GLN A 27 42.47 12.92 9.73
CA GLN A 27 42.06 12.06 10.87
C GLN A 27 41.19 12.66 12.03
N PRO A 28 40.53 11.83 12.87
CA PRO A 28 39.50 10.80 12.64
C PRO A 28 38.11 11.22 13.18
N VAL A 29 37.04 10.70 12.56
CA VAL A 29 35.63 10.66 13.05
C VAL A 29 35.13 11.90 13.82
N LEU A 30 34.96 13.03 13.13
CA LEU A 30 34.12 14.10 13.67
C LEU A 30 32.65 13.61 13.61
N SER A 31 32.09 13.24 14.75
CA SER A 31 30.65 13.04 14.87
C SER A 31 29.99 14.41 14.67
N VAL A 32 29.56 14.68 13.43
CA VAL A 32 28.78 15.87 13.11
C VAL A 32 27.49 15.79 13.95
N VAL A 33 27.42 16.58 15.03
CA VAL A 33 26.22 16.72 15.84
C VAL A 33 25.30 17.69 15.11
N PHE A 34 24.28 17.16 14.46
CA PHE A 34 23.26 17.96 13.80
C PHE A 34 22.33 18.56 14.86
N THR A 35 22.39 19.88 15.04
CA THR A 35 21.48 20.59 15.94
C THR A 35 20.09 20.77 15.34
N ASN A 36 19.97 20.73 14.00
CA ASN A 36 18.73 20.92 13.27
C ASN A 36 18.65 20.01 12.02
N PHE A 37 17.49 19.38 11.80
CA PHE A 37 17.25 18.50 10.65
C PHE A 37 17.42 19.21 9.29
N GLU A 38 17.09 20.50 9.25
CA GLU A 38 17.29 21.38 8.08
C GLU A 38 18.76 21.52 7.66
N GLN A 39 19.71 21.52 8.61
CA GLN A 39 21.14 21.55 8.29
C GLN A 39 21.60 20.22 7.70
N ALA A 40 21.09 19.10 8.21
CA ALA A 40 21.33 17.78 7.64
C ALA A 40 20.79 17.69 6.20
N LEU A 41 19.58 18.23 5.93
CA LEU A 41 18.98 18.27 4.60
C LEU A 41 19.75 19.17 3.62
N LYS A 42 20.26 20.33 4.08
CA LYS A 42 21.10 21.20 3.26
C LYS A 42 22.46 20.57 2.95
N LEU A 43 23.05 19.84 3.90
CA LEU A 43 24.34 19.15 3.74
C LEU A 43 24.27 17.93 2.82
N VAL A 44 23.14 17.22 2.80
CA VAL A 44 22.85 16.11 1.85
C VAL A 44 22.73 16.62 0.40
N GLY A 45 22.57 17.92 0.21
CA GLY A 45 22.35 18.53 -1.10
C GLY A 45 20.92 18.33 -1.55
N ALA A 46 20.33 19.38 -2.11
CA ALA A 46 18.98 19.35 -2.69
C ALA A 46 18.81 18.09 -3.56
N PHE A 47 17.71 17.36 -3.34
CA PHE A 47 17.44 16.09 -4.03
C PHE A 47 17.68 16.20 -5.54
N GLY A 48 18.73 15.53 -6.04
CA GLY A 48 19.11 15.60 -7.45
C GLY A 48 18.04 14.98 -8.36
N ARG A 49 18.09 15.27 -9.67
CA ARG A 49 17.14 14.74 -10.68
C ARG A 49 16.95 13.22 -10.61
N TYR A 50 18.01 12.49 -10.26
CA TYR A 50 17.97 11.04 -10.10
C TYR A 50 17.17 10.58 -8.86
N GLN A 51 17.28 11.29 -7.74
CA GLN A 51 16.50 10.97 -6.53
C GLN A 51 15.01 11.20 -6.77
N TRP A 52 14.64 12.27 -7.47
CA TRP A 52 13.26 12.51 -7.89
C TRP A 52 12.74 11.46 -8.87
N SER A 53 13.56 11.06 -9.86
CA SER A 53 13.20 9.97 -10.78
C SER A 53 12.96 8.66 -10.03
N TYR A 54 13.78 8.33 -9.03
CA TYR A 54 13.61 7.14 -8.20
C TYR A 54 12.33 7.20 -7.36
N ILE A 55 12.05 8.34 -6.73
CA ILE A 55 10.80 8.57 -5.98
C ILE A 55 9.59 8.42 -6.91
N ALA A 56 9.65 8.97 -8.12
CA ALA A 56 8.55 8.87 -9.09
C ALA A 56 8.29 7.42 -9.50
N VAL A 57 9.34 6.63 -9.79
CA VAL A 57 9.20 5.20 -10.12
C VAL A 57 8.61 4.42 -8.94
N LEU A 58 9.05 4.69 -7.71
CA LEU A 58 8.47 4.08 -6.52
C LEU A 58 7.00 4.44 -6.34
N GLN A 59 6.64 5.72 -6.54
CA GLN A 59 5.25 6.17 -6.44
C GLN A 59 4.35 5.51 -7.49
N VAL A 60 4.82 5.39 -8.72
CA VAL A 60 4.08 4.67 -9.78
C VAL A 60 3.83 3.22 -9.37
N ALA A 61 4.83 2.53 -8.81
CA ALA A 61 4.67 1.16 -8.34
C ALA A 61 3.64 1.04 -7.19
N ILE A 62 3.64 1.99 -6.25
CA ILE A 62 2.68 2.03 -5.14
C ILE A 62 1.25 2.27 -5.66
N VAL A 63 1.07 3.18 -6.62
CA VAL A 63 -0.25 3.44 -7.23
C VAL A 63 -0.78 2.20 -7.95
N LEU A 64 0.07 1.48 -8.68
CA LEU A 64 -0.29 0.20 -9.33
C LEU A 64 -0.71 -0.86 -8.30
N LEU A 65 -0.05 -0.93 -7.15
CA LEU A 65 -0.42 -1.83 -6.07
C LEU A 65 -1.79 -1.46 -5.48
N ALA A 66 -2.00 -0.18 -5.18
CA ALA A 66 -3.27 0.33 -4.67
C ALA A 66 -4.43 0.06 -5.65
N GLY A 67 -4.19 0.22 -6.96
CA GLY A 67 -5.16 -0.11 -8.00
C GLY A 67 -5.57 -1.58 -8.00
N ASN A 68 -4.61 -2.50 -7.83
CA ASN A 68 -4.90 -3.94 -7.73
C ASN A 68 -5.74 -4.29 -6.49
N TYR A 69 -5.45 -3.65 -5.34
CA TYR A 69 -6.25 -3.83 -4.13
C TYR A 69 -7.65 -3.26 -4.27
N ALA A 70 -7.78 -2.07 -4.86
CA ALA A 70 -9.08 -1.45 -5.10
C ALA A 70 -9.94 -2.31 -6.03
N PHE A 71 -9.36 -2.85 -7.10
CA PHE A 71 -10.08 -3.72 -8.04
C PHE A 71 -10.73 -4.91 -7.33
N MET A 72 -10.00 -5.60 -6.46
CA MET A 72 -10.52 -6.76 -5.75
C MET A 72 -11.71 -6.38 -4.84
N SER A 73 -11.67 -5.21 -4.18
CA SER A 73 -12.79 -4.74 -3.35
C SER A 73 -14.07 -4.45 -4.14
N PHE A 74 -13.96 -3.97 -5.38
CA PHE A 74 -15.11 -3.71 -6.24
C PHE A 74 -15.62 -5.00 -6.90
N ALA A 75 -14.70 -5.89 -7.30
CA ALA A 75 -15.05 -7.16 -7.94
C ALA A 75 -15.81 -8.10 -7.00
N THR A 76 -15.49 -8.06 -5.70
CA THR A 76 -16.15 -8.86 -4.65
C THR A 76 -17.25 -8.07 -3.91
N TYR A 77 -17.75 -6.97 -4.48
CA TYR A 77 -18.85 -6.24 -3.87
C TYR A 77 -20.11 -7.12 -3.83
N GLU A 78 -20.67 -7.34 -2.64
CA GLU A 78 -21.85 -8.18 -2.44
C GLU A 78 -23.12 -7.47 -2.96
N PRO A 79 -23.72 -7.97 -4.06
CA PRO A 79 -24.94 -7.37 -4.61
C PRO A 79 -26.17 -7.78 -3.80
N THR A 80 -27.20 -6.93 -3.79
CA THR A 80 -28.48 -7.35 -3.20
C THR A 80 -29.25 -8.20 -4.20
N VAL A 81 -29.37 -9.49 -3.90
CA VAL A 81 -30.09 -10.44 -4.74
C VAL A 81 -31.51 -10.61 -4.23
N ARG A 82 -32.47 -10.52 -5.14
CA ARG A 82 -33.89 -10.80 -4.87
C ARG A 82 -34.41 -11.89 -5.79
N CYS A 83 -35.23 -12.76 -5.23
CA CYS A 83 -35.96 -13.79 -5.96
C CYS A 83 -37.47 -13.63 -5.71
N PHE A 84 -38.26 -13.70 -6.79
CA PHE A 84 -39.72 -13.70 -6.74
C PHE A 84 -40.25 -15.13 -6.91
N LEU A 85 -40.88 -15.68 -5.88
CA LEU A 85 -41.58 -16.96 -5.98
C LEU A 85 -42.98 -16.78 -6.57
N ASP A 86 -43.51 -17.83 -7.20
CA ASP A 86 -44.87 -17.85 -7.77
C ASP A 86 -45.98 -17.58 -6.73
N ASN A 87 -45.70 -17.83 -5.45
CA ASN A 87 -46.58 -17.53 -4.32
C ASN A 87 -46.63 -16.03 -3.96
N GLY A 88 -45.96 -15.16 -4.72
CA GLY A 88 -45.88 -13.72 -4.45
C GLY A 88 -44.95 -13.33 -3.31
N THR A 89 -44.16 -14.27 -2.78
CA THR A 89 -43.17 -14.01 -1.72
C THR A 89 -41.84 -13.57 -2.31
N VAL A 90 -41.28 -12.47 -1.80
CA VAL A 90 -39.95 -11.97 -2.18
C VAL A 90 -38.92 -12.38 -1.12
N LEU A 91 -37.86 -13.07 -1.55
CA LEU A 91 -36.74 -13.45 -0.70
C LEU A 91 -35.51 -12.59 -1.05
N GLU A 92 -34.83 -12.09 -0.03
CA GLU A 92 -33.62 -11.27 -0.14
C GLU A 92 -32.45 -11.93 0.58
N LEU A 93 -31.29 -12.00 -0.08
CA LEU A 93 -30.09 -12.65 0.45
C LEU A 93 -29.43 -11.88 1.63
N ASN A 94 -29.53 -10.55 1.62
CA ASN A 94 -28.82 -9.64 2.55
C ASN A 94 -29.30 -9.76 4.02
N ARG A 95 -30.44 -10.41 4.28
CA ARG A 95 -30.95 -10.59 5.66
C ARG A 95 -30.61 -11.97 6.20
N THR A 96 -29.90 -12.01 7.33
CA THR A 96 -29.56 -13.24 8.06
C THR A 96 -30.77 -14.16 8.30
N HIS A 97 -31.95 -13.58 8.56
CA HIS A 97 -33.19 -14.32 8.79
C HIS A 97 -33.83 -14.90 7.50
N GLN A 98 -33.43 -14.45 6.32
CA GLN A 98 -33.97 -14.90 5.02
C GLN A 98 -32.94 -15.65 4.17
N LYS A 99 -31.63 -15.59 4.50
CA LYS A 99 -30.55 -16.27 3.77
C LYS A 99 -30.78 -17.78 3.66
N GLU A 100 -31.15 -18.46 4.75
CA GLU A 100 -31.41 -19.92 4.73
C GLU A 100 -32.56 -20.30 3.79
N ARG A 101 -33.69 -19.58 3.88
CA ARG A 101 -34.86 -19.80 3.01
C ARG A 101 -34.57 -19.48 1.55
N PHE A 102 -33.76 -18.45 1.31
CA PHE A 102 -33.31 -18.10 -0.04
C PHE A 102 -32.50 -19.25 -0.64
N CYS A 103 -31.55 -19.79 0.12
CA CYS A 103 -30.70 -20.88 -0.35
C CYS A 103 -31.45 -22.19 -0.58
N GLU A 104 -32.44 -22.51 0.26
CA GLU A 104 -33.31 -23.66 0.03
C GLU A 104 -34.14 -23.50 -1.26
N ALA A 105 -34.73 -22.32 -1.49
CA ALA A 105 -35.51 -22.05 -2.70
C ALA A 105 -34.65 -22.02 -3.97
N TYR A 106 -33.44 -21.47 -3.87
CA TYR A 106 -32.47 -21.44 -4.96
C TYR A 106 -32.00 -22.85 -5.34
N ASN A 107 -31.63 -23.67 -4.36
CA ASN A 107 -31.19 -25.06 -4.60
C ASN A 107 -32.33 -25.95 -5.12
N ALA A 108 -33.58 -25.60 -4.82
CA ALA A 108 -34.77 -26.26 -5.36
C ALA A 108 -35.13 -25.83 -6.80
N GLY A 109 -34.42 -24.87 -7.40
CA GLY A 109 -34.67 -24.37 -8.76
C GLY A 109 -35.87 -23.43 -8.88
N LEU A 110 -36.40 -22.93 -7.76
CA LEU A 110 -37.60 -22.08 -7.76
C LEU A 110 -37.30 -20.62 -8.18
N CYS A 111 -36.03 -20.24 -8.25
CA CYS A 111 -35.58 -18.87 -8.49
C CYS A 111 -34.96 -18.64 -9.87
N GLU A 112 -34.99 -19.63 -10.77
CA GLU A 112 -34.24 -19.59 -12.03
C GLU A 112 -34.77 -18.55 -13.04
N GLN A 113 -36.07 -18.22 -13.02
CA GLN A 113 -36.69 -17.33 -14.03
C GLN A 113 -36.87 -15.87 -13.58
N ASN A 114 -36.85 -15.58 -12.27
CA ASN A 114 -37.12 -14.25 -11.69
C ASN A 114 -36.06 -13.84 -10.65
N LEU A 115 -34.78 -14.06 -10.97
CA LEU A 115 -33.66 -13.59 -10.16
C LEU A 115 -33.26 -12.19 -10.61
N THR A 116 -33.23 -11.23 -9.68
CA THR A 116 -32.82 -9.86 -9.97
C THR A 116 -31.66 -9.45 -9.07
N TRP A 117 -30.62 -8.91 -9.71
CA TRP A 117 -29.43 -8.38 -9.08
C TRP A 117 -29.55 -6.86 -8.98
N GLU A 118 -29.55 -6.33 -7.77
CA GLU A 118 -29.55 -4.89 -7.54
C GLU A 118 -28.13 -4.46 -7.14
N ALA A 119 -27.35 -4.02 -8.13
CA ALA A 119 -25.98 -3.55 -7.95
C ALA A 119 -25.69 -2.36 -8.88
N PRO A 120 -24.83 -1.41 -8.47
CA PRO A 120 -24.44 -0.26 -9.29
C PRO A 120 -23.52 -0.63 -10.46
N LEU A 121 -22.93 -1.83 -10.45
CA LEU A 121 -21.94 -2.33 -11.38
C LEU A 121 -21.98 -3.86 -11.45
N TYR A 122 -21.55 -4.42 -12.57
CA TYR A 122 -21.49 -5.86 -12.79
C TYR A 122 -20.32 -6.48 -12.01
N THR A 123 -20.61 -7.41 -11.10
CA THR A 123 -19.62 -8.00 -10.20
C THR A 123 -19.36 -9.48 -10.52
N ILE A 124 -18.27 -10.01 -9.98
CA ILE A 124 -17.90 -11.43 -10.17
C ILE A 124 -18.94 -12.37 -9.54
N ILE A 125 -19.65 -11.91 -8.51
CA ILE A 125 -20.67 -12.69 -7.80
C ILE A 125 -21.89 -12.90 -8.70
N GLU A 126 -22.28 -11.88 -9.47
CA GLU A 126 -23.39 -11.95 -10.43
C GLU A 126 -23.06 -12.88 -11.61
N GLU A 127 -21.89 -12.71 -12.24
CA GLU A 127 -21.46 -13.52 -13.42
C GLU A 127 -21.47 -15.01 -13.13
N TRP A 128 -20.89 -15.42 -12.00
CA TRP A 128 -20.69 -16.83 -11.68
C TRP A 128 -21.73 -17.36 -10.69
N SER A 129 -22.71 -16.54 -10.30
CA SER A 129 -23.74 -16.87 -9.31
C SER A 129 -23.15 -17.48 -8.02
N LEU A 130 -22.17 -16.80 -7.41
CA LEU A 130 -21.51 -17.22 -6.17
C LEU A 130 -22.41 -16.92 -4.95
N ILE A 131 -23.52 -17.65 -4.82
CA ILE A 131 -24.45 -17.53 -3.70
C ILE A 131 -24.49 -18.84 -2.92
N CYS A 132 -24.92 -18.78 -1.65
CA CYS A 132 -25.19 -19.94 -0.80
C CYS A 132 -23.95 -20.82 -0.59
N ASP A 133 -23.86 -21.98 -1.27
CA ASP A 133 -22.72 -22.88 -1.11
C ASP A 133 -21.40 -22.26 -1.58
N LEU A 134 -21.45 -21.29 -2.49
CA LEU A 134 -20.28 -20.61 -3.06
C LEU A 134 -19.99 -19.23 -2.43
N ASP A 135 -20.69 -18.85 -1.35
CA ASP A 135 -20.52 -17.56 -0.65
C ASP A 135 -19.10 -17.36 -0.08
N HIS A 136 -18.38 -18.45 0.18
CA HIS A 136 -17.01 -18.42 0.71
C HIS A 136 -15.95 -18.07 -0.35
N VAL A 137 -16.25 -18.24 -1.65
CA VAL A 137 -15.29 -18.02 -2.74
C VAL A 137 -14.72 -16.58 -2.76
N PRO A 138 -15.53 -15.49 -2.67
CA PRO A 138 -14.99 -14.13 -2.66
C PRO A 138 -14.07 -13.87 -1.45
N GLU A 139 -14.41 -14.40 -0.27
CA GLU A 139 -13.58 -14.29 0.93
C GLU A 139 -12.23 -15.01 0.76
N MET A 140 -12.26 -16.20 0.15
CA MET A 140 -11.05 -16.97 -0.14
C MET A 140 -10.13 -16.21 -1.11
N MET A 141 -10.67 -15.57 -2.15
CA MET A 141 -9.88 -14.76 -3.09
C MET A 141 -9.12 -13.62 -2.38
N ASN A 142 -9.79 -12.91 -1.47
CA ASN A 142 -9.15 -11.84 -0.70
C ASN A 142 -8.07 -12.38 0.25
N SER A 143 -8.32 -13.51 0.90
CA SER A 143 -7.34 -14.15 1.79
C SER A 143 -6.07 -14.59 1.03
N VAL A 144 -6.23 -15.12 -0.19
CA VAL A 144 -5.12 -15.50 -1.07
C VAL A 144 -4.31 -14.26 -1.47
N GLN A 145 -4.96 -13.13 -1.76
CA GLN A 145 -4.27 -11.88 -2.08
C GLN A 145 -3.42 -11.36 -0.90
N MET A 146 -3.97 -11.40 0.31
CA MET A 146 -3.25 -10.95 1.51
C MET A 146 -2.06 -11.85 1.85
N SER A 147 -2.23 -13.18 1.75
CA SER A 147 -1.13 -14.12 1.96
C SER A 147 -0.03 -13.96 0.90
N GLY A 148 -0.39 -13.76 -0.37
CA GLY A 148 0.56 -13.50 -1.44
C GLY A 148 1.36 -12.22 -1.21
N THR A 149 0.70 -11.14 -0.75
CA THR A 149 1.39 -9.88 -0.48
C THR A 149 2.30 -9.98 0.73
N PHE A 150 1.91 -10.73 1.76
CA PHE A 150 2.77 -10.99 2.91
C PHE A 150 4.08 -11.68 2.50
N VAL A 151 3.99 -12.74 1.69
CA VAL A 151 5.16 -13.44 1.17
C VAL A 151 6.01 -12.52 0.30
N ALA A 152 5.38 -11.72 -0.57
CA ALA A 152 6.07 -10.75 -1.42
C ALA A 152 6.82 -9.69 -0.60
N MET A 153 6.20 -9.16 0.45
CA MET A 153 6.82 -8.17 1.34
C MET A 153 8.02 -8.79 2.08
N ALA A 154 7.86 -9.97 2.68
CA ALA A 154 8.94 -10.66 3.36
C ALA A 154 10.12 -10.94 2.42
N ALA A 155 9.84 -11.47 1.22
CA ALA A 155 10.85 -11.70 0.20
C ALA A 155 11.52 -10.39 -0.25
N SER A 156 10.73 -9.33 -0.51
CA SER A 156 11.26 -8.03 -0.94
C SER A 156 12.14 -7.37 0.11
N GLY A 157 11.84 -7.53 1.41
CA GLY A 157 12.68 -7.04 2.50
C GLY A 157 14.04 -7.76 2.53
N MET A 158 14.03 -9.09 2.48
CA MET A 158 15.26 -9.88 2.43
C MET A 158 16.08 -9.60 1.16
N LEU A 159 15.40 -9.41 0.03
CA LEU A 159 16.06 -9.01 -1.22
C LEU A 159 16.62 -7.59 -1.13
N SER A 160 15.93 -6.66 -0.47
CA SER A 160 16.40 -5.27 -0.29
C SER A 160 17.75 -5.24 0.45
N ASP A 161 17.92 -6.08 1.46
CA ASP A 161 19.19 -6.21 2.19
C ASP A 161 20.30 -6.82 1.32
N SER A 162 19.94 -7.67 0.35
CA SER A 162 20.88 -8.33 -0.56
C SER A 162 21.18 -7.51 -1.84
N PHE A 163 20.25 -6.68 -2.32
CA PHE A 163 20.28 -6.04 -3.65
C PHE A 163 21.14 -4.77 -3.75
N GLY A 164 22.06 -4.55 -2.80
CA GLY A 164 22.86 -3.34 -2.66
C GLY A 164 23.24 -2.62 -3.98
N ARG A 165 22.91 -1.32 -4.05
CA ARG A 165 23.22 -0.21 -5.01
C ARG A 165 23.38 -0.52 -6.54
N LYS A 166 23.97 -1.63 -6.94
CA LYS A 166 24.28 -2.01 -8.34
C LYS A 166 23.05 -2.38 -9.18
N ARG A 167 22.02 -3.00 -8.60
CA ARG A 167 20.85 -3.43 -9.40
C ARG A 167 19.87 -2.28 -9.69
N VAL A 168 19.76 -1.30 -8.79
CA VAL A 168 19.04 -0.04 -9.06
C VAL A 168 19.72 0.76 -10.19
N PHE A 169 21.06 0.72 -10.25
CA PHE A 169 21.82 1.33 -11.34
C PHE A 169 21.53 0.65 -12.68
N LEU A 170 21.43 -0.69 -12.71
CA LEU A 170 21.09 -1.44 -13.92
C LEU A 170 19.66 -1.17 -14.41
N CYS A 171 18.66 -1.11 -13.52
CA CYS A 171 17.29 -0.78 -13.91
C CYS A 171 17.14 0.66 -14.42
N SER A 172 17.84 1.61 -13.80
CA SER A 172 17.83 3.01 -14.25
C SER A 172 18.57 3.20 -15.57
N LEU A 173 19.66 2.46 -15.80
CA LEU A 173 20.40 2.48 -17.05
C LEU A 173 19.61 1.83 -18.20
N SER A 174 18.87 0.74 -17.94
CA SER A 174 17.99 0.12 -18.95
C SER A 174 16.80 1.00 -19.32
N ALA A 175 16.26 1.77 -18.36
CA ALA A 175 15.20 2.73 -18.61
C ALA A 175 15.73 3.99 -19.34
N ALA A 176 16.97 4.41 -19.08
CA ALA A 176 17.61 5.51 -19.78
C ALA A 176 18.03 5.14 -21.22
N SER A 177 18.39 3.87 -21.48
CA SER A 177 18.77 3.42 -22.82
C SER A 177 17.58 3.23 -23.77
N SER A 178 16.34 3.20 -23.25
CA SER A 178 15.13 3.01 -24.06
C SER A 178 14.43 4.31 -24.48
N SER A 179 14.95 5.49 -24.10
CA SER A 179 14.48 6.77 -24.64
C SER A 179 15.06 6.97 -26.05
N PRO A 180 14.28 6.88 -27.14
CA PRO A 180 14.76 7.21 -28.48
C PRO A 180 14.99 8.72 -28.56
N ARG A 181 16.09 9.13 -29.20
CA ARG A 181 16.30 10.52 -29.62
C ARG A 181 15.49 10.82 -30.88
#